data_AF-A0A661HK00-F1
#
_entry.id   AF-A0A661HK00-F1
#
_cell.length_a   1.000
_cell.length_b   1.000
_cell.length_c   1.000
_cell.angle_alpha   90.00
_cell.angle_beta   90.00
_cell.angle_gamma   90.00
#
_symmetry.space_group_name_H-M   'P 1'
#
loop_
_entity.id
_entity.type
_entity.pdbx_description
1 polymer ?
#
loop_
_entity_poly.entity_id
_entity_poly.type
_entity_poly.pdbx_seq_one_letter_code
_entity_poly.pdbx_strand_id
1 'polypeptide(L)'
;GKYSFGMDDATDYWEVGASVPLPMDITLAANYGDYDEVGTNYLVSLAKTFGKFEVSVAYTDFSAVTGGTDEDYIVGTISTSF
;
A
#
# COMPACT_ATOMS: atom_id res chain seq x y z
N GLY A 1 -1.92 11.51 12.91
CA GLY A 1 -0.85 11.24 11.93
C GLY A 1 0.42 10.94 12.69
N LYS A 2 1.18 9.91 12.28
CA LYS A 2 2.55 9.73 12.73
C LYS A 2 3.42 10.51 11.74
N TYR A 3 4.15 11.51 12.22
CA TYR A 3 5.15 12.23 11.43
C TYR A 3 6.51 11.74 11.89
N SER A 4 7.36 11.32 10.95
CA SER A 4 8.74 10.95 11.20
C SER A 4 9.63 11.99 10.52
N PHE A 5 10.09 12.98 11.28
CA PHE A 5 11.15 13.89 10.85
C PHE A 5 12.48 13.32 11.33
N GLY A 6 13.27 12.78 10.40
CA GLY A 6 14.57 12.24 10.74
C GLY A 6 15.23 11.53 9.58
N MET A 7 15.67 12.28 8.57
CA MET A 7 16.91 12.05 7.80
C MET A 7 17.11 13.23 6.84
N ASP A 8 18.15 14.02 7.08
CA ASP A 8 18.52 15.28 6.41
C ASP A 8 19.01 15.11 4.94
N ASP A 9 18.74 13.95 4.33
CA ASP A 9 19.15 13.58 2.95
C ASP A 9 18.27 12.44 2.39
N ALA A 10 17.05 12.29 2.92
CA ALA A 10 16.07 11.33 2.42
C ALA A 10 14.99 12.12 1.69
N THR A 11 14.82 11.83 0.40
CA THR A 11 13.66 12.16 -0.42
C THR A 11 12.41 12.37 0.43
N ASP A 12 11.80 13.57 0.36
CA ASP A 12 10.58 13.89 1.08
C ASP A 12 9.49 12.89 0.64
N TYR A 13 9.24 11.88 1.48
CA TYR A 13 8.25 10.84 1.23
C TYR A 13 7.01 11.11 2.06
N TRP A 14 5.87 11.22 1.38
CA TRP A 14 4.58 11.25 2.06
C TRP A 14 3.68 10.14 1.54
N GLU A 15 2.94 9.51 2.45
CA GLU A 15 1.97 8.47 2.13
C GLU A 15 0.64 8.82 2.81
N VAL A 16 -0.44 8.77 2.03
CA VAL A 16 -1.80 8.85 2.52
C VAL A 16 -2.50 7.52 2.25
N GLY A 17 -2.98 6.92 3.34
CA GLY A 17 -3.73 5.68 3.32
C GLY A 17 -5.14 5.88 3.83
N ALA A 18 -6.11 5.25 3.18
CA ALA A 18 -7.47 5.10 3.67
C ALA A 18 -7.87 3.64 3.60
N SER A 19 -8.49 3.14 4.65
CA SER A 19 -9.11 1.82 4.65
C SER A 19 -10.54 1.90 5.14
N VAL A 20 -11.39 1.09 4.53
CA VAL A 20 -12.80 1.00 4.83
C VAL A 20 -13.15 -0.48 5.04
N PRO A 21 -13.59 -0.85 6.26
CA PRO A 21 -14.19 -2.15 6.48
C PRO A 21 -15.59 -2.17 5.84
N LEU A 22 -15.83 -3.18 5.03
CA LEU A 22 -17.10 -3.46 4.38
C LEU A 22 -17.81 -4.64 5.09
N PRO A 23 -19.14 -4.73 4.95
CA PRO A 23 -19.87 -5.92 5.36
C PRO A 23 -19.29 -7.20 4.73
N MET A 24 -19.48 -8.35 5.39
CA MET A 24 -18.93 -9.67 4.99
C MET A 24 -17.42 -9.85 5.25
N ASP A 25 -16.89 -9.16 6.27
CA ASP A 25 -15.48 -9.27 6.71
C ASP A 25 -14.46 -8.93 5.61
N ILE A 26 -14.86 -8.05 4.69
CA ILE A 26 -14.03 -7.53 3.61
C ILE A 26 -13.46 -6.18 4.05
N THR A 27 -12.18 -5.95 3.84
CA THR A 27 -11.55 -4.64 4.04
C THR A 27 -10.97 -4.18 2.72
N LEU A 28 -11.39 -2.99 2.27
CA LEU A 28 -10.77 -2.32 1.14
C LEU A 28 -9.80 -1.28 1.71
N ALA A 29 -8.55 -1.30 1.27
CA ALA A 29 -7.58 -0.26 1.58
C ALA A 29 -6.99 0.30 0.28
N ALA A 30 -6.76 1.60 0.28
CA ALA A 30 -6.06 2.30 -0.79
C ALA A 30 -5.00 3.19 -0.14
N ASN A 31 -3.80 3.17 -0.68
CA ASN A 31 -2.69 3.99 -0.25
C ASN A 31 -2.10 4.66 -1.49
N TYR A 32 -1.76 5.94 -1.33
CA TYR A 32 -1.07 6.71 -2.34
C TYR A 32 0.11 7.36 -1.65
N GLY A 33 1.30 7.18 -2.22
CA GLY A 33 2.48 7.87 -1.76
C GLY A 33 3.23 8.52 -2.91
N ASP A 34 3.97 9.55 -2.56
CA ASP A 34 4.79 10.31 -3.48
C ASP A 34 6.19 10.40 -2.86
N TYR A 35 7.16 9.91 -3.61
CA TYR A 35 8.56 10.05 -3.31
C TYR A 35 9.10 11.22 -4.14
N ASP A 36 9.47 12.30 -3.46
CA ASP A 36 10.01 13.49 -4.12
C ASP A 36 11.18 13.11 -5.05
N GLU A 37 11.09 13.51 -6.32
CA GLU A 37 12.12 13.27 -7.34
C GLU A 37 12.31 11.78 -7.80
N VAL A 38 11.59 10.81 -7.21
CA VAL A 38 11.71 9.38 -7.57
C VAL A 38 10.49 8.87 -8.33
N GLY A 39 9.28 9.04 -7.78
CA GLY A 39 8.09 8.37 -8.32
C GLY A 39 6.89 8.40 -7.39
N THR A 40 5.72 8.14 -7.96
CA THR A 40 4.46 8.01 -7.22
C THR A 40 4.09 6.53 -7.12
N ASN A 41 3.69 6.09 -5.94
CA ASN A 41 3.17 4.74 -5.72
C ASN A 41 1.67 4.76 -5.41
N TYR A 42 0.94 3.85 -6.03
CA TYR A 42 -0.46 3.63 -5.77
C TYR A 42 -0.69 2.18 -5.40
N LEU A 43 -1.29 1.93 -4.24
CA LEU A 43 -1.57 0.59 -3.74
C LEU A 43 -3.05 0.47 -3.40
N VAL A 44 -3.70 -0.55 -3.95
CA VAL A 44 -5.07 -0.94 -3.57
C VAL A 44 -5.05 -2.36 -3.09
N SER A 45 -5.58 -2.61 -1.91
CA SER A 45 -5.70 -3.95 -1.36
C SER A 45 -7.13 -4.27 -0.94
N LEU A 46 -7.47 -5.54 -1.11
CA LEU A 46 -8.71 -6.12 -0.67
C LEU A 46 -8.38 -7.33 0.20
N ALA A 47 -8.76 -7.26 1.46
CA ALA A 47 -8.62 -8.35 2.42
C ALA A 47 -9.99 -8.95 2.72
N LYS A 48 -10.05 -10.25 2.92
CA LYS A 48 -11.23 -10.96 3.39
C LYS A 48 -10.87 -11.92 4.50
N THR A 49 -11.56 -11.79 5.61
CA THR A 49 -11.36 -12.65 6.78
C THR A 49 -12.39 -13.77 6.79
N PHE A 50 -11.93 -14.98 7.03
CA PHE A 50 -12.73 -16.19 7.19
C PHE A 50 -12.32 -16.88 8.50
N GLY A 51 -12.92 -16.43 9.62
CA GLY A 51 -12.59 -16.93 10.94
C GLY A 51 -11.15 -16.60 11.32
N LYS A 52 -10.29 -17.61 11.40
CA LYS A 52 -8.86 -17.46 11.74
C LYS A 52 -7.93 -17.21 10.56
N PHE A 53 -8.47 -17.34 9.33
CA PHE A 53 -7.72 -17.12 8.10
C PHE A 53 -8.07 -15.75 7.53
N GLU A 54 -7.07 -15.04 7.05
CA GLU A 54 -7.26 -13.82 6.26
C GLU A 54 -6.60 -14.03 4.90
N VAL A 55 -7.35 -13.76 3.85
CA VAL A 55 -6.85 -13.79 2.47
C VAL A 55 -6.89 -12.36 1.97
N SER A 56 -5.76 -11.83 1.53
CA SER A 56 -5.68 -10.51 0.94
C SER A 56 -5.01 -10.52 -0.41
N VAL A 57 -5.47 -9.63 -1.28
CA VAL A 57 -4.84 -9.33 -2.56
C VAL A 57 -4.55 -7.84 -2.59
N ALA A 58 -3.33 -7.48 -2.96
CA ALA A 58 -2.90 -6.11 -3.14
C ALA A 58 -2.41 -5.93 -4.57
N TYR A 59 -2.89 -4.89 -5.24
CA TYR A 59 -2.33 -4.37 -6.46
C TYR A 59 -1.51 -3.14 -6.10
N THR A 60 -0.29 -3.06 -6.61
CA THR A 60 0.56 -1.88 -6.48
C THR A 60 1.07 -1.50 -7.85
N ASP A 61 0.95 -0.21 -8.14
CA ASP A 61 1.46 0.45 -9.33
C ASP A 61 2.51 1.46 -8.85
N PHE A 62 3.69 1.40 -9.45
CA PHE A 62 4.75 2.37 -9.22
C PHE A 62 5.09 3.07 -10.53
N SER A 63 4.86 4.37 -10.57
CA SER A 63 5.15 5.24 -11.70
C SER A 63 6.41 6.07 -11.42
N ALA A 64 7.46 5.88 -12.21
CA ALA A 64 8.74 6.59 -12.01
C ALA A 64 8.81 7.87 -12.86
N VAL A 65 9.28 8.98 -12.29
CA VAL A 65 9.31 10.28 -12.99
C VAL A 65 10.52 10.43 -13.92
N THR A 66 11.68 9.85 -13.57
CA THR A 66 12.92 10.04 -14.34
C THR A 66 13.74 8.75 -14.48
N GLY A 67 13.70 8.13 -15.66
CA GLY A 67 14.61 7.03 -16.04
C GLY A 67 14.39 5.68 -15.34
N GLY A 68 13.36 5.56 -14.50
CA GLY A 68 12.92 4.32 -13.88
C GLY A 68 11.97 3.52 -14.78
N THR A 69 11.77 2.25 -14.44
CA THR A 69 10.79 1.38 -15.11
C THR A 69 9.46 1.51 -14.37
N ASP A 70 8.35 1.63 -15.10
CA ASP A 70 7.02 1.48 -14.51
C ASP A 70 6.85 0.03 -14.05
N GLU A 71 6.46 -0.18 -12.79
CA GLU A 71 6.39 -1.52 -12.21
C GLU A 71 5.01 -1.79 -11.59
N ASP A 72 4.34 -2.79 -12.14
CA ASP A 72 3.07 -3.31 -11.66
C ASP A 72 3.28 -4.64 -10.93
N TYR A 73 2.73 -4.74 -9.72
CA TYR A 73 2.73 -5.99 -8.96
C TYR A 73 1.35 -6.33 -8.41
N ILE A 74 1.02 -7.63 -8.45
CA ILE A 74 -0.10 -8.22 -7.73
C ILE A 74 0.47 -9.13 -6.66
N VAL A 75 0.15 -8.86 -5.41
CA VAL A 75 0.59 -9.61 -4.24
C VAL A 75 -0.61 -10.30 -3.61
N GLY A 76 -0.61 -11.63 -3.59
CA GLY A 76 -1.57 -12.43 -2.84
C GLY A 76 -0.97 -12.88 -1.51
N THR A 77 -1.68 -12.64 -0.41
CA THR A 77 -1.26 -13.04 0.93
C THR A 77 -2.34 -13.91 1.57
N ILE A 78 -1.92 -15.00 2.23
CA ILE A 78 -2.79 -15.81 3.07
C ILE A 78 -2.14 -15.84 4.45
N SER A 79 -2.84 -15.37 5.46
CA SER A 79 -2.39 -15.35 6.84
C SER A 79 -3.36 -16.12 7.73
N THR A 80 -2.84 -16.61 8.85
CA THR A 80 -3.63 -17.27 9.89
C THR A 80 -3.12 -16.80 11.25
N SER A 81 -4.04 -16.54 12.18
CA SER A 81 -3.68 -16.26 13.58
C SER A 81 -4.04 -17.46 14.46
N PHE A 82 -3.14 -17.81 15.40
CA PHE A 82 -3.28 -18.94 16.34
C PHE A 82 -3.31 -18.45 17.78
#